data_AF-Q0RNM1-F1
#
_entry.id   AF-Q0RNM1-F1
#
_cell.length_a   1.000
_cell.length_b   1.000
_cell.length_c   1.000
_cell.angle_alpha   90.00
_cell.angle_beta   90.00
_cell.angle_gamma   90.00
#
_symmetry.space_group_name_H-M   'P 1'
#
loop_
_entity.id
_entity.type
_entity.pdbx_description
1 polymer ?
#
loop_
_entity_poly.entity_id
_entity_poly.type
_entity_poly.pdbx_seq_one_letter_code
_entity_poly.pdbx_strand_id
1 'polypeptide(L)'
;MWGTEPELLVVLEGAGRTEGPLSALSALAEFGRVTSALPPRLALLAVPVSRAAELAARAGVRGVFVDGVPPALRETLSPAEALFVDGWLARRIAKDRPAEGRPWDAPGASPPDPPPVADPPPAADPPPADPPPADPPPADCAAD
;
A
#
# COMPACT_ATOMS: atom_id res chain seq x y z
N MET A 1 -21.20 15.04 2.87
CA MET A 1 -20.32 15.03 1.67
C MET A 1 -18.89 15.04 2.20
N TRP A 2 -18.22 13.90 2.31
CA TRP A 2 -16.81 13.89 2.68
C TRP A 2 -16.03 14.33 1.45
N GLY A 3 -15.89 15.65 1.28
CA GLY A 3 -15.03 16.21 0.25
C GLY A 3 -13.61 15.90 0.67
N THR A 4 -13.02 14.85 0.10
CA THR A 4 -11.57 14.65 0.16
C THR A 4 -10.96 15.93 -0.42
N GLU A 5 -10.12 16.61 0.36
CA GLU A 5 -9.43 17.78 -0.16
C GLU A 5 -8.71 17.42 -1.46
N PRO A 6 -8.74 18.30 -2.48
CA PRO A 6 -8.10 18.00 -3.75
C PRO A 6 -6.61 17.72 -3.54
N GLU A 7 -6.14 16.58 -4.05
CA GLU A 7 -4.71 16.24 -4.02
C GLU A 7 -4.00 16.96 -5.17
N LEU A 8 -3.04 17.82 -4.83
CA LEU A 8 -2.13 18.45 -5.78
C LEU A 8 -0.90 17.56 -6.01
N LEU A 9 -0.50 17.39 -7.27
CA LEU A 9 0.78 16.75 -7.61
C LEU A 9 1.88 17.81 -7.59
N VAL A 10 2.88 17.62 -6.74
CA VAL A 10 4.08 18.46 -6.65
C VAL A 10 5.26 17.71 -7.26
N VAL A 11 5.95 18.38 -8.19
CA VAL A 11 7.18 17.89 -8.82
C VAL A 11 8.33 18.75 -8.31
N LEU A 12 9.31 18.09 -7.69
CA LEU A 12 10.52 18.69 -7.17
C LEU A 12 11.63 18.65 -8.21
N GLU A 13 12.54 19.63 -8.14
CA GLU A 13 13.78 19.61 -8.89
C GLU A 13 14.65 18.43 -8.43
N GLY A 14 15.12 17.62 -9.39
CA GLY A 14 15.79 16.36 -9.09
C GLY A 14 17.18 16.56 -8.50
N ALA A 15 17.40 16.07 -7.27
CA ALA A 15 18.65 15.63 -6.62
C ALA A 15 20.00 16.32 -6.99
N GLY A 16 19.96 17.59 -7.39
CA GLY A 16 21.11 18.38 -7.79
C GLY A 16 21.40 19.48 -6.76
N ARG A 17 21.84 19.07 -5.57
CA ARG A 17 22.46 19.90 -4.50
C ARG A 17 21.60 21.01 -3.87
N THR A 18 21.12 20.74 -2.66
CA THR A 18 21.60 21.34 -1.38
C THR A 18 20.79 20.81 -0.20
N GLU A 19 19.58 20.32 -0.48
CA GLU A 19 18.64 19.78 0.50
C GLU A 19 18.21 18.37 0.09
N GLY A 20 18.23 17.42 1.03
CA GLY A 20 17.88 16.03 0.76
C GLY A 20 16.39 15.86 0.42
N PRO A 21 15.98 14.75 -0.22
CA PRO A 21 14.57 14.49 -0.53
C PRO A 21 13.63 14.57 0.70
N LEU A 22 14.15 14.20 1.88
CA LEU A 22 13.44 14.28 3.15
C LEU A 22 13.18 15.72 3.63
N SER A 23 14.10 16.65 3.41
CA SER A 23 13.87 18.06 3.80
C SER A 23 12.87 18.72 2.86
N ALA A 24 12.88 18.38 1.56
CA ALA A 24 11.86 18.85 0.63
C ALA A 24 10.46 18.34 1.01
N LEU A 25 10.31 17.06 1.35
CA LEU A 25 9.03 16.52 1.84
C LEU A 25 8.60 17.14 3.17
N SER A 26 9.54 17.39 4.08
CA SER A 26 9.25 18.06 5.36
C SER A 26 8.75 19.50 5.15
N ALA A 27 9.37 20.23 4.22
CA ALA A 27 8.92 21.57 3.83
C ALA A 27 7.53 21.56 3.18
N LEU A 28 7.19 20.51 2.41
CA LEU A 28 5.83 20.36 1.87
C LEU A 28 4.78 20.08 2.95
N ALA A 29 5.16 19.35 4.02
CA ALA A 29 4.27 19.05 5.13
C ALA A 29 3.82 20.31 5.91
N GLU A 30 4.52 21.44 5.78
CA GLU A 30 4.11 22.73 6.34
C GLU A 30 2.87 23.32 5.62
N PHE A 31 2.64 22.96 4.36
CA PHE A 31 1.54 23.50 3.54
C PHE A 31 0.26 22.67 3.65
N GLY A 32 0.40 21.38 3.92
CA GLY A 32 -0.69 20.44 3.95
C GLY A 32 -0.21 19.01 4.23
N ARG A 33 -1.14 18.06 4.17
CA ARG A 33 -0.81 16.66 4.43
C ARG A 33 -0.24 16.01 3.18
N VAL A 34 0.98 15.49 3.26
CA VAL A 34 1.53 14.61 2.21
C VAL A 34 0.79 13.27 2.27
N THR A 35 0.06 12.93 1.21
CA THR A 35 -0.73 11.69 1.14
C THR A 35 0.02 10.55 0.48
N SER A 36 0.95 10.88 -0.41
CA SER A 36 1.84 9.92 -1.06
C SER A 36 3.10 10.62 -1.56
N ALA A 37 4.20 9.89 -1.69
CA ALA A 37 5.44 10.40 -2.27
C ALA A 37 6.16 9.29 -3.03
N LEU A 38 6.79 9.68 -4.13
CA LEU A 38 7.78 8.89 -4.84
C LEU A 38 9.09 9.71 -4.90
N PRO A 39 9.94 9.58 -3.87
CA PRO A 39 11.23 10.24 -3.86
C PRO A 39 12.08 9.86 -5.09
N PRO A 40 12.93 10.76 -5.59
CA PRO A 40 13.26 12.07 -5.01
C PRO A 40 12.39 13.23 -5.51
N ARG A 41 11.46 13.00 -6.45
CA ARG A 41 10.86 14.10 -7.25
C ARG A 41 9.36 14.30 -7.09
N LEU A 42 8.59 13.30 -6.70
CA LEU A 42 7.12 13.41 -6.73
C LEU A 42 6.52 13.33 -5.32
N ALA A 43 5.52 14.17 -5.08
CA ALA A 43 4.68 14.13 -3.89
C ALA A 43 3.24 14.50 -4.23
N LEU A 44 2.28 13.88 -3.53
CA LEU A 44 0.87 14.27 -3.51
C LEU A 44 0.59 14.99 -2.19
N LEU A 45 -0.01 16.17 -2.30
CA LEU A 45 -0.33 17.02 -1.16
C LEU A 45 -1.83 17.28 -1.11
N ALA A 46 -2.48 16.90 -0.01
CA ALA A 46 -3.86 17.29 0.28
C ALA A 46 -3.86 18.72 0.82
N VAL A 47 -4.27 19.67 -0.02
CA VAL A 47 -4.31 21.09 0.28
C VAL A 47 -5.30 21.78 -0.68
N PRO A 48 -5.97 22.89 -0.28
CA PRO A 48 -6.79 23.65 -1.21
C PRO A 48 -6.03 24.12 -2.45
N VAL A 49 -6.67 24.02 -3.63
CA VAL A 49 -6.10 24.45 -4.92
C VAL A 49 -5.66 25.92 -4.90
N SER A 50 -6.29 26.76 -4.07
CA SER A 50 -5.89 28.16 -3.88
C SER A 50 -4.44 28.34 -3.43
N ARG A 51 -3.81 27.32 -2.81
CA ARG A 51 -2.41 27.35 -2.38
C ARG A 51 -1.43 26.85 -3.45
N ALA A 52 -1.90 26.42 -4.62
CA ALA A 52 -1.04 25.88 -5.67
C ALA A 52 0.02 26.90 -6.14
N ALA A 53 -0.34 28.19 -6.25
CA ALA A 53 0.59 29.25 -6.64
C ALA A 53 1.66 29.51 -5.56
N GLU A 54 1.28 29.45 -4.29
CA GLU A 54 2.20 29.59 -3.14
C GLU A 54 3.23 28.45 -3.13
N LEU A 55 2.78 27.21 -3.37
CA LEU A 55 3.64 26.03 -3.49
C LEU A 55 4.56 26.10 -4.71
N ALA A 56 4.05 26.53 -5.87
CA ALA A 56 4.84 26.64 -7.09
C ALA A 56 5.97 27.70 -7.00
N ALA A 57 5.82 28.70 -6.12
CA ALA A 57 6.83 29.72 -5.88
C ALA A 57 7.99 29.25 -4.97
N ARG A 58 7.92 28.03 -4.42
CA ARG A 58 8.94 27.52 -3.49
C ARG A 58 10.21 27.11 -4.22
N ALA A 59 11.35 27.38 -3.56
CA ALA A 59 12.64 26.88 -4.01
C ALA A 59 12.61 25.35 -4.07
N GLY A 60 13.10 24.79 -5.19
CA GLY A 60 13.14 23.34 -5.40
C GLY A 60 11.83 22.71 -5.91
N VAL A 61 10.75 23.49 -6.09
CA VAL A 61 9.54 23.01 -6.76
C VAL A 61 9.64 23.34 -8.26
N ARG A 62 9.65 22.30 -9.09
CA ARG A 62 9.62 22.41 -10.56
C ARG A 62 8.21 22.70 -11.08
N GLY A 63 7.19 22.21 -10.40
CA GLY A 63 5.80 22.45 -10.78
C GLY A 63 4.78 21.87 -9.81
N VAL A 64 3.59 22.46 -9.83
CA VAL A 64 2.42 22.01 -9.08
C VAL A 64 1.27 21.84 -10.05
N PHE A 65 0.61 20.68 -10.02
CA PHE A 65 -0.40 20.29 -10.99
C PHE A 65 -1.71 19.92 -10.31
N VAL A 66 -2.81 20.43 -10.87
CA VAL A 66 -4.17 20.23 -10.36
C VAL A 66 -4.89 19.16 -11.16
N ASP A 67 -4.96 19.31 -12.48
CA ASP A 67 -5.80 18.45 -13.35
C ASP A 67 -5.00 17.60 -14.33
N GLY A 68 -3.73 17.90 -14.54
CA GLY A 68 -2.92 17.23 -15.55
C GLY A 68 -1.47 17.66 -15.52
N VAL A 69 -0.62 16.82 -16.09
CA VAL A 69 0.81 17.09 -16.25
C VAL A 69 1.11 17.38 -17.73
N PRO A 70 1.82 18.48 -18.06
CA PRO A 70 2.18 18.81 -19.42
C PRO A 70 2.94 17.67 -20.12
N PRO A 71 2.71 17.41 -21.42
CA PRO A 71 3.40 16.35 -22.17
C PRO A 71 4.92 16.43 -22.08
N ALA A 72 5.47 17.65 -22.22
CA ALA A 72 6.91 17.90 -22.10
C ALA A 72 7.49 17.48 -20.73
N LEU A 73 6.71 17.58 -19.64
CA LEU A 73 7.17 17.09 -18.34
C LEU A 73 7.07 15.57 -18.27
N ARG A 74 6.01 14.98 -18.85
CA ARG A 74 5.78 13.53 -18.89
C ARG A 74 6.91 12.79 -19.59
N GLU A 75 7.46 13.36 -20.65
CA GLU A 75 8.61 12.83 -21.39
C GLU A 75 9.89 12.76 -20.54
N THR A 76 10.00 13.55 -19.46
CA THR A 76 11.16 13.55 -18.55
C THR A 76 11.01 12.62 -17.35
N LEU A 77 9.88 11.92 -17.23
CA LEU A 77 9.61 11.01 -16.13
C LEU A 77 10.21 9.63 -16.41
N SER A 78 10.81 9.03 -15.40
CA SER A 78 11.11 7.60 -15.41
C SER A 78 9.82 6.77 -15.46
N PRO A 79 9.88 5.49 -15.84
CA PRO A 79 8.69 4.63 -15.88
C PRO A 79 7.93 4.57 -14.53
N ALA A 80 8.65 4.55 -13.41
CA ALA A 80 8.04 4.54 -12.07
C ALA A 80 7.32 5.85 -11.76
N GLU A 81 7.93 7.00 -12.10
CA GLU A 81 7.32 8.32 -11.96
C GLU A 81 6.08 8.48 -12.86
N ALA A 82 6.14 7.96 -14.08
CA ALA A 82 5.00 7.97 -14.98
C ALA A 82 3.81 7.18 -14.40
N LEU A 83 4.04 5.96 -13.89
CA LEU A 83 3.02 5.15 -13.24
C LEU A 83 2.41 5.83 -12.01
N PHE A 84 3.22 6.53 -11.23
CA PHE A 84 2.74 7.31 -10.08
C PHE A 84 1.77 8.41 -10.51
N VAL A 85 2.14 9.18 -11.52
CA VAL A 85 1.29 10.25 -12.07
C VAL A 85 0.02 9.66 -12.69
N ASP A 86 0.11 8.52 -13.38
CA ASP A 86 -1.06 7.86 -13.96
C ASP A 86 -2.03 7.36 -12.89
N GLY A 87 -1.50 6.82 -11.79
CA GLY A 87 -2.30 6.44 -10.62
C GLY A 87 -3.01 7.64 -9.98
N TRP A 88 -2.34 8.79 -9.88
CA TRP A 88 -2.95 10.03 -9.40
C TRP A 88 -4.07 10.52 -10.35
N LEU A 89 -3.83 10.53 -11.66
CA LEU A 89 -4.86 10.91 -12.65
C LEU A 89 -6.06 9.97 -12.63
N ALA A 90 -5.84 8.66 -12.53
CA ALA A 90 -6.89 7.65 -12.49
C ALA A 90 -7.81 7.81 -11.27
N ARG A 91 -7.32 8.33 -10.14
CA ARG A 91 -8.15 8.61 -8.95
C ARG A 91 -9.17 9.72 -9.17
N ARG A 92 -8.92 10.62 -10.13
CA ARG A 92 -9.79 11.76 -10.44
C ARG A 92 -10.93 11.37 -11.38
N ILE A 93 -10.81 10.23 -12.06
CA ILE A 93 -11.87 9.72 -12.92
C ILE A 93 -13.00 9.18 -12.02
N ALA A 94 -14.21 9.68 -12.24
CA ALA A 94 -15.39 9.15 -11.58
C ALA A 94 -15.52 7.65 -11.90
N LYS A 95 -15.57 6.82 -10.85
CA LYS A 95 -15.72 5.38 -11.01
C LYS A 95 -17.20 5.06 -11.16
N ASP A 96 -17.57 4.49 -12.30
CA ASP A 96 -18.88 3.86 -12.42
C ASP A 96 -18.88 2.58 -11.58
N ARG A 97 -19.86 2.48 -10.69
CA ARG A 97 -20.04 1.35 -9.78
C ARG A 97 -21.51 0.94 -9.83
N PRO A 98 -21.88 0.08 -10.80
CA PRO A 98 -23.28 -0.22 -11.11
C PRO A 98 -24.09 -0.78 -9.92
N ALA A 99 -23.42 -1.36 -8.93
CA ALA A 99 -24.03 -1.95 -7.74
C ALA A 99 -23.80 -1.13 -6.44
N GLU A 100 -23.17 0.05 -6.51
CA GLU A 100 -22.95 0.90 -5.33
C GLU A 100 -24.29 1.35 -4.74
N GLY A 101 -24.45 1.18 -3.42
CA GLY A 101 -25.67 1.53 -2.70
C GLY A 101 -26.81 0.51 -2.82
N ARG A 102 -26.62 -0.61 -3.52
CA ARG A 102 -27.57 -1.73 -3.50
C ARG A 102 -27.27 -2.66 -2.32
N PRO A 103 -28.30 -3.34 -1.78
CA PRO A 103 -28.10 -4.45 -0.86
C PRO A 103 -27.17 -5.50 -1.49
N TRP A 104 -26.34 -6.12 -0.65
CA TRP A 104 -25.39 -7.15 -1.10
C TRP A 104 -26.09 -8.40 -1.66
N ASP A 105 -27.37 -8.59 -1.36
CA ASP A 105 -28.26 -9.66 -1.80
C ASP A 105 -29.20 -9.25 -2.95
N ALA A 106 -28.97 -8.09 -3.57
CA ALA A 106 -29.78 -7.64 -4.71
C ALA A 106 -29.73 -8.66 -5.87
N PRO A 107 -30.86 -8.91 -6.56
CA PRO A 107 -30.90 -9.86 -7.68
C PRO A 107 -29.81 -9.57 -8.73
N GLY A 108 -29.02 -10.60 -9.07
CA GLY A 108 -27.90 -10.50 -10.02
C GLY A 108 -26.52 -10.34 -9.38
N ALA A 109 -26.41 -10.24 -8.05
CA ALA A 109 -25.16 -10.37 -7.32
C ALA A 109 -24.99 -11.80 -6.79
N SER A 110 -23.91 -12.48 -7.17
CA SER A 110 -23.51 -13.74 -6.53
C SER A 110 -22.53 -13.44 -5.40
N PRO A 111 -22.65 -14.10 -4.23
CA PRO A 111 -21.62 -14.07 -3.20
C PRO A 111 -20.26 -14.53 -3.75
N PRO A 112 -19.13 -14.09 -3.16
CA PRO A 112 -17.84 -14.68 -3.48
C PRO A 112 -17.84 -16.19 -3.19
N ASP A 113 -17.07 -16.96 -3.97
CA ASP A 113 -16.92 -18.40 -3.76
C ASP A 113 -16.41 -18.68 -2.33
N PRO A 114 -16.93 -19.72 -1.66
CA PRO A 114 -16.43 -20.10 -0.34
C PRO A 114 -14.96 -20.54 -0.45
N PRO A 115 -14.16 -20.36 0.62
CA PRO A 115 -12.81 -20.88 0.65
C PRO A 115 -12.83 -22.41 0.43
N PRO A 116 -11.78 -22.99 -0.19
CA PRO A 116 -11.66 -24.44 -0.32
C PRO A 116 -11.68 -25.07 1.07
N VAL A 117 -12.48 -26.13 1.23
CA VAL A 117 -12.47 -26.93 2.45
C VAL A 117 -11.08 -27.56 2.57
N ALA A 118 -10.37 -27.29 3.67
CA ALA A 118 -9.09 -27.92 3.91
C ALA A 118 -9.26 -29.44 3.89
N ASP A 119 -8.35 -30.15 3.21
CA ASP A 119 -8.33 -31.61 3.25
C ASP A 119 -8.27 -32.07 4.71
N PRO A 120 -9.01 -33.14 5.08
CA PRO A 120 -8.88 -33.70 6.42
C PRO A 120 -7.41 -34.08 6.66
N PRO A 121 -6.88 -33.84 7.87
CA PRO A 121 -5.52 -34.24 8.20
C PRO A 121 -5.37 -35.74 7.91
N PRO A 122 -4.19 -36.18 7.42
CA PRO A 122 -3.94 -37.60 7.24
C PRO A 122 -4.24 -38.33 8.55
N ALA A 123 -4.87 -39.51 8.45
CA ALA A 123 -5.17 -40.34 9.60
C ALA A 123 -3.90 -40.48 10.45
N ALA A 124 -4.02 -40.16 11.75
CA ALA A 124 -2.92 -40.32 12.68
C ALA A 124 -2.40 -41.77 12.62
N ASP A 125 -1.08 -41.94 12.59
CA ASP A 125 -0.46 -43.25 12.67
C ASP A 125 -1.04 -44.03 13.86
N PRO A 126 -1.35 -45.32 13.70
CA PRO A 126 -1.77 -46.14 14.82
C PRO A 126 -0.70 -46.08 15.91
N PRO A 127 -1.08 -45.99 17.20
CA PRO A 127 -0.11 -45.95 18.28
C PRO A 127 0.81 -47.18 18.21
N PRO A 128 2.10 -47.03 18.54
CA PRO A 128 3.01 -48.16 18.56
C PRO A 128 2.49 -49.22 19.54
N ALA A 129 2.57 -50.50 19.14
CA ALA A 129 2.18 -51.61 20.00
C ALA A 129 2.99 -51.60 21.31
N ASP A 130 2.34 -51.97 22.42
CA ASP A 130 2.97 -52.05 23.73
C ASP A 130 4.23 -52.93 23.68
N PRO A 131 5.35 -52.50 24.29
CA PRO A 131 6.53 -53.34 24.38
C PRO A 131 6.22 -54.61 25.19
N PRO A 132 6.80 -55.77 24.82
CA PRO A 132 6.64 -56.98 25.60
C PRO A 132 7.16 -56.78 27.04
N PRO A 133 6.57 -57.43 28.04
CA PRO A 133 7.00 -57.30 29.43
C PRO A 133 8.47 -57.71 29.57
N ALA A 134 9.22 -56.92 30.34
CA ALA A 134 10.62 -57.20 30.65
C ALA A 134 10.75 -58.47 31.51
N ASP A 135 11.81 -59.25 31.24
CA ASP A 135 12.17 -60.42 32.06
C ASP A 135 12.47 -60.00 33.52
N PRO A 136 12.07 -60.81 34.52
CA PRO A 136 12.35 -60.52 35.91
C PRO A 136 13.88 -60.56 36.18
N PRO A 137 14.41 -59.64 37.00
CA PRO A 137 15.82 -59.62 37.34
C PRO A 137 16.21 -60.87 38.16
N PRO A 138 17.44 -61.41 38.00
CA PRO A 138 17.92 -62.49 38.84
C PRO A 138 18.03 -62.02 40.30
N ALA A 139 17.54 -62.84 41.22
CA ALA A 139 17.69 -62.63 42.65
C ALA A 139 19.09 -63.08 43.08
N ASP A 140 19.96 -62.14 43.47
CA ASP A 140 21.06 -62.43 44.39
C ASP A 140 21.69 -61.14 44.93
N CYS A 141 21.70 -61.03 46.27
CA CYS A 141 22.77 -60.50 47.14
C CYS A 141 22.18 -60.07 48.50
N ALA A 142 22.22 -60.96 49.49
CA ALA A 142 22.33 -60.64 50.91
C ALA A 142 23.48 -61.53 51.45
N ALA A 143 24.67 -60.95 51.62
CA ALA A 143 25.20 -60.38 52.87
C ALA A 143 25.63 -61.44 53.89
N ASP A 144 26.87 -61.32 54.36
CA ASP A 144 27.59 -62.27 55.21
C ASP A 144 29.08 -62.40 54.83
#